data_AF-A0A9W8PFS5-F1
#
_entry.id   AF-A0A9W8PFS5-F1
#
_cell.length_a   1.000
_cell.length_b   1.000
_cell.length_c   1.000
_cell.angle_alpha   90.00
_cell.angle_beta   90.00
_cell.angle_gamma   90.00
#
_symmetry.space_group_name_H-M   'P 1'
#
loop_
_entity.id
_entity.type
_entity.pdbx_description
1 polymer ?
#
loop_
_entity_poly.entity_id
_entity_poly.type
_entity_poly.pdbx_seq_one_letter_code
_entity_poly.pdbx_strand_id
1 'polypeptide(L)'
;MPEHPTAIVSHGDIDPTLLEIYGQGGDVLLRIGNGGAGATGLIKELAQDYLKSRDKDGRIAWVCNHSRNTQLALLKGYVDFALTYERDQEALAEAEGWSYTAGCVFHDHFCLAGPLSDPAGLTSTTSLVDAFERIAASGTLFHSRADLSATMWKERTIWSLSGRAPWEDKPSWYKTSVLSPSEALRAADTAGAYFLTDRSTVLRQTGLGNIANSTIFFEPSHPEDVLMNSCYALFSPKVDNPHVHDFLMYLVSPRGQTVIREYGIIQTGFPLFAPVQDGLALTRLLSNNKIVPLTIIKGAGHEHIPIPEGECAIIADFHSVKSQSAHSTPYLTTGFYRVVPGPTRYGEYDYEETKYVLKGQIDITDEATGKTHHLVAGDWAFFHVGSKAQFSTKTEGIAFYAVTRPKNDGHPNLVGREEDVSKL
;
A
#
# COMPACT_ATOMS: atom_id res chain seq x y z
N MET A 1 40.73 15.63 7.56
CA MET A 1 40.67 14.48 6.65
C MET A 1 41.16 14.92 5.29
N PRO A 2 41.89 14.11 4.51
CA PRO A 2 42.23 14.50 3.15
C PRO A 2 40.91 14.62 2.38
N GLU A 3 40.66 15.78 1.78
CA GLU A 3 39.57 15.95 0.82
C GLU A 3 39.93 15.10 -0.40
N HIS A 4 39.39 13.88 -0.46
CA HIS A 4 39.36 13.15 -1.72
C HIS A 4 38.45 13.94 -2.65
N PRO A 5 38.97 14.52 -3.75
CA PRO A 5 38.12 15.14 -4.73
C PRO A 5 37.20 14.06 -5.31
N THR A 6 35.91 14.36 -5.38
CA THR A 6 34.89 13.50 -5.99
C THR A 6 34.17 14.30 -7.05
N ALA A 7 33.75 13.64 -8.14
CA ALA A 7 32.88 14.20 -9.15
C ALA A 7 31.41 14.25 -8.70
N ILE A 8 31.06 13.63 -7.56
CA ILE A 8 29.76 13.85 -6.93
C ILE A 8 29.69 15.27 -6.38
N VAL A 9 28.76 16.05 -6.91
CA VAL A 9 28.52 17.43 -6.45
C VAL A 9 27.44 17.42 -5.37
N SER A 10 27.67 18.17 -4.30
CA SER A 10 26.65 18.40 -3.27
C SER A 10 25.55 19.27 -3.83
N HIS A 11 24.29 18.90 -3.59
CA HIS A 11 23.13 19.70 -3.99
C HIS A 11 22.45 20.33 -2.77
N GLY A 12 23.26 20.89 -1.89
CA GLY A 12 22.85 21.43 -0.59
C GLY A 12 23.92 21.15 0.45
N ASP A 13 23.68 21.55 1.69
CA ASP A 13 24.58 21.24 2.79
C ASP A 13 24.46 19.78 3.20
N ILE A 14 25.60 19.18 3.54
CA ILE A 14 25.62 17.86 4.19
C ILE A 14 25.35 18.12 5.66
N ASP A 15 24.27 17.52 6.18
CA ASP A 15 23.98 17.58 7.61
C ASP A 15 24.65 16.39 8.30
N PRO A 16 25.69 16.60 9.14
CA PRO A 16 26.33 15.51 9.89
C PRO A 16 25.57 15.15 11.18
N THR A 17 24.46 15.83 11.49
CA THR A 17 23.74 15.69 12.76
C THR A 17 23.06 14.33 12.86
N LEU A 18 23.27 13.65 14.00
CA LEU A 18 22.51 12.45 14.34
C LEU A 18 21.08 12.88 14.67
N LEU A 19 20.14 12.62 13.77
CA LEU A 19 18.76 13.06 13.94
C LEU A 19 18.02 12.20 14.97
N GLU A 20 18.20 10.89 14.88
CA GLU A 20 17.62 9.94 15.84
C GLU A 20 18.64 8.85 16.20
N ILE A 21 18.54 8.33 17.43
CA ILE A 21 19.35 7.21 17.91
C ILE A 21 18.40 6.13 18.43
N TYR A 22 18.56 4.92 17.92
CA TYR A 22 17.73 3.75 18.20
C TYR A 22 18.46 2.77 19.11
N GLY A 23 17.73 2.13 20.02
CA GLY A 23 18.30 1.22 21.02
C GLY A 23 18.41 1.86 22.40
N GLN A 24 18.78 1.04 23.39
CA GLN A 24 19.00 1.46 24.78
C GLN A 24 20.34 0.87 25.25
N GLY A 25 21.12 1.65 26.00
CA GLY A 25 22.44 1.23 26.48
C GLY A 25 23.49 1.05 25.38
N GLY A 26 24.74 0.80 25.76
CA GLY A 26 25.84 0.49 24.85
C GLY A 26 26.31 1.64 23.91
N ASP A 27 27.32 1.30 23.11
CA ASP A 27 27.93 2.20 22.13
C ASP A 27 27.09 2.36 20.87
N VAL A 28 27.32 3.44 20.12
CA VAL A 28 26.76 3.58 18.76
C VAL A 28 27.54 2.68 17.83
N LEU A 29 26.90 1.61 17.38
CA LEU A 29 27.49 0.55 16.55
C LEU A 29 27.58 0.97 15.08
N LEU A 30 26.57 1.72 14.62
CA LEU A 30 26.40 2.06 13.22
C LEU A 30 25.70 3.41 13.07
N ARG A 31 26.20 4.27 12.18
CA ARG A 31 25.55 5.50 11.73
C ARG A 31 25.05 5.28 10.30
N ILE A 32 23.73 5.31 10.11
CA ILE A 32 23.08 5.09 8.82
C ILE A 32 22.69 6.43 8.21
N GLY A 33 23.15 6.71 6.99
CA GLY A 33 22.71 7.84 6.19
C GLY A 33 21.54 7.45 5.29
N ASN A 34 20.42 8.18 5.37
CA ASN A 34 19.27 8.01 4.48
C ASN A 34 18.33 9.22 4.59
N GLY A 35 17.53 9.49 3.55
CA GLY A 35 16.47 10.49 3.59
C GLY A 35 15.09 9.86 3.79
N GLY A 36 14.49 9.39 2.69
CA GLY A 36 13.08 9.01 2.62
C GLY A 36 12.67 7.88 3.57
N ALA A 37 13.38 6.75 3.57
CA ALA A 37 13.06 5.62 4.44
C ALA A 37 13.26 5.93 5.94
N GLY A 38 14.18 6.83 6.26
CA GLY A 38 14.34 7.35 7.62
C GLY A 38 13.13 8.18 8.03
N ALA A 39 12.72 9.13 7.18
CA ALA A 39 11.57 10.00 7.42
C ALA A 39 10.23 9.26 7.48
N THR A 40 10.09 8.13 6.78
CA THR A 40 8.90 7.27 6.95
C THR A 40 8.91 6.56 8.30
N GLY A 41 10.09 6.20 8.80
CA GLY A 41 10.32 5.44 10.03
C GLY A 41 10.79 4.00 9.79
N LEU A 42 11.03 3.59 8.55
CA LEU A 42 11.50 2.24 8.22
C LEU A 42 12.87 1.96 8.86
N ILE A 43 13.78 2.94 8.82
CA ILE A 43 15.13 2.78 9.41
C ILE A 43 15.06 2.53 10.92
N LYS A 44 14.11 3.18 11.60
CA LYS A 44 13.86 2.94 13.03
C LYS A 44 13.42 1.50 13.28
N GLU A 45 12.43 1.00 12.55
CA GLU A 45 11.92 -0.37 12.74
C GLU A 45 13.00 -1.42 12.44
N LEU A 46 13.75 -1.26 11.35
CA LEU A 46 14.87 -2.15 10.99
C LEU A 46 15.98 -2.12 12.04
N ALA A 47 16.36 -0.93 12.51
CA ALA A 47 17.37 -0.78 13.55
C ALA A 47 16.93 -1.43 14.86
N GLN A 48 15.68 -1.20 15.27
CA GLN A 48 15.14 -1.78 16.51
C GLN A 48 14.99 -3.30 16.44
N ASP A 49 14.54 -3.85 15.32
CA ASP A 49 14.44 -5.30 15.15
C ASP A 49 15.82 -5.97 15.09
N TYR A 50 16.78 -5.37 14.38
CA TYR A 50 18.17 -5.82 14.40
C TYR A 50 18.78 -5.79 15.80
N LEU A 51 18.60 -4.69 16.54
CA LEU A 51 19.15 -4.57 17.89
C LEU A 51 18.55 -5.63 18.84
N LYS A 52 17.26 -5.97 18.68
CA LYS A 52 16.61 -7.06 19.43
C LYS A 52 17.13 -8.45 19.06
N SER A 53 17.76 -8.62 17.90
CA SER A 53 18.30 -9.92 17.47
C SER A 53 19.73 -10.17 17.95
N ARG A 54 20.33 -9.22 18.68
CA ARG A 54 21.73 -9.28 19.12
C ARG A 54 21.83 -9.74 20.57
N ASP A 55 22.95 -10.37 20.89
CA ASP A 55 23.29 -10.77 22.27
C ASP A 55 23.80 -9.60 23.13
N LYS A 56 24.29 -8.54 22.48
CA LYS A 56 24.90 -7.37 23.14
C LYS A 56 24.14 -6.10 22.80
N ASP A 57 23.93 -5.29 23.84
CA ASP A 57 23.38 -3.95 23.73
C ASP A 57 24.20 -3.08 22.77
N GLY A 58 23.51 -2.12 22.17
CA GLY A 58 24.10 -1.12 21.32
C GLY A 58 23.04 -0.21 20.73
N ARG A 59 23.51 0.80 20.02
CA ARG A 59 22.67 1.82 19.40
C ARG A 59 22.99 2.00 17.93
N ILE A 60 21.98 2.38 17.15
CA ILE A 60 22.13 2.75 15.75
C ILE A 60 21.66 4.19 15.61
N ALA A 61 22.49 5.04 15.00
CA ALA A 61 22.13 6.43 14.76
C ALA A 61 21.70 6.62 13.30
N TRP A 62 20.68 7.44 13.07
CA TRP A 62 20.25 7.87 11.75
C TRP A 62 20.68 9.31 11.49
N VAL A 63 21.27 9.53 10.32
CA VAL A 63 21.67 10.85 9.79
C VAL A 63 20.83 11.13 8.55
N CYS A 64 20.01 12.19 8.59
CA CYS A 64 19.08 12.51 7.53
C CYS A 64 19.76 13.34 6.43
N ASN A 65 19.90 12.76 5.24
CA ASN A 65 20.40 13.45 4.05
C ASN A 65 19.70 12.93 2.79
N HIS A 66 19.63 13.76 1.74
CA HIS A 66 19.28 13.27 0.40
C HIS A 66 20.34 12.28 -0.12
N SER A 67 20.02 11.54 -1.18
CA SER A 67 20.86 10.45 -1.71
C SER A 67 22.31 10.88 -2.02
N ARG A 68 22.53 11.94 -2.82
CA ARG A 68 23.89 12.49 -3.07
C ARG A 68 24.60 12.92 -1.78
N ASN A 69 23.92 13.67 -0.92
CA ASN A 69 24.52 14.16 0.33
C ASN A 69 24.82 13.02 1.31
N THR A 70 24.07 11.92 1.26
CA THR A 70 24.34 10.68 2.01
C THR A 70 25.64 10.03 1.52
N GLN A 71 25.87 9.98 0.21
CA GLN A 71 27.14 9.47 -0.35
C GLN A 71 28.32 10.37 0.04
N LEU A 72 28.14 11.70 0.02
CA LEU A 72 29.17 12.63 0.48
C LEU A 72 29.38 12.54 2.00
N ALA A 73 28.33 12.26 2.79
CA ALA A 73 28.44 12.00 4.21
C ALA A 73 29.23 10.71 4.50
N LEU A 74 29.06 9.68 3.66
CA LEU A 74 29.86 8.45 3.71
C LEU A 74 31.33 8.74 3.38
N LEU A 75 31.59 9.48 2.29
CA LEU A 75 32.95 9.90 1.91
C LEU A 75 33.65 10.69 3.03
N LYS A 76 32.91 11.56 3.71
CA LYS A 76 33.42 12.37 4.84
C LYS A 76 33.41 11.63 6.18
N GLY A 77 33.01 10.36 6.24
CA GLY A 77 33.00 9.56 7.47
C GLY A 77 31.98 10.00 8.52
N TYR A 78 30.95 10.78 8.14
CA TYR A 78 29.83 11.14 9.02
C TYR A 78 28.87 9.97 9.24
N VAL A 79 28.78 9.07 8.26
CA VAL A 79 28.01 7.82 8.33
C VAL A 79 28.91 6.63 8.01
N ASP A 80 28.53 5.45 8.52
CA ASP A 80 29.23 4.19 8.28
C ASP A 80 28.56 3.39 7.16
N PHE A 81 27.25 3.58 7.00
CA PHE A 81 26.39 2.84 6.07
C PHE A 81 25.43 3.80 5.38
N ALA A 82 25.38 3.77 4.06
CA ALA A 82 24.56 4.66 3.24
C ALA A 82 23.46 3.87 2.54
N LEU A 83 22.24 4.39 2.58
CA LEU A 83 21.07 3.85 1.87
C LEU A 83 20.59 4.89 0.85
N THR A 84 20.83 4.63 -0.43
CA THR A 84 20.75 5.63 -1.51
C THR A 84 19.96 5.14 -2.72
N TYR A 85 19.62 6.07 -3.63
CA TYR A 85 18.64 5.86 -4.70
C TYR A 85 19.13 6.31 -6.09
N GLU A 86 20.43 6.59 -6.25
CA GLU A 86 20.96 7.26 -7.46
C GLU A 86 22.08 6.46 -8.10
N ARG A 87 21.68 5.48 -8.92
CA ARG A 87 22.58 4.50 -9.56
C ARG A 87 23.82 5.12 -10.20
N ASP A 88 23.66 6.21 -10.97
CA ASP A 88 24.77 6.87 -11.66
C ASP A 88 25.79 7.47 -10.70
N GLN A 89 25.32 8.05 -9.59
CA GLN A 89 26.19 8.63 -8.57
C GLN A 89 26.90 7.55 -7.77
N GLU A 90 26.23 6.44 -7.51
CA GLU A 90 26.79 5.30 -6.79
C GLU A 90 27.86 4.58 -7.62
N ALA A 91 27.63 4.42 -8.93
CA ALA A 91 28.63 3.91 -9.86
C ALA A 91 29.87 4.81 -9.94
N LEU A 92 29.67 6.13 -9.90
CA LEU A 92 30.75 7.10 -9.85
C LEU A 92 31.56 6.99 -8.54
N ALA A 93 30.89 6.88 -7.39
CA ALA A 93 31.53 6.67 -6.10
C ALA A 93 32.41 5.41 -6.04
N GLU A 94 31.92 4.33 -6.66
CA GLU A 94 32.63 3.05 -6.75
C GLU A 94 33.81 3.13 -7.72
N ALA A 95 33.64 3.78 -8.88
CA ALA A 95 34.73 4.02 -9.84
C ALA A 95 35.86 4.88 -9.24
N GLU A 96 35.53 5.82 -8.35
CA GLU A 96 36.48 6.64 -7.60
C GLU A 96 37.13 5.89 -6.40
N GLY A 97 36.66 4.68 -6.09
CA GLY A 97 37.30 3.76 -5.16
C GLY A 97 37.16 4.11 -3.67
N TRP A 98 36.23 4.99 -3.29
CA TRP A 98 35.97 5.35 -1.90
C TRP A 98 34.66 4.80 -1.34
N SER A 99 33.82 4.23 -2.19
CA SER A 99 32.59 3.51 -1.83
C SER A 99 32.58 2.11 -2.45
N TYR A 100 31.81 1.21 -1.83
CA TYR A 100 31.45 -0.10 -2.37
C TYR A 100 29.92 -0.23 -2.35
N THR A 101 29.33 -0.64 -3.48
CA THR A 101 27.88 -0.85 -3.62
C THR A 101 27.54 -2.31 -3.34
N ALA A 102 26.86 -2.58 -2.23
CA ALA A 102 26.48 -3.93 -1.83
C ALA A 102 25.29 -4.51 -2.63
N GLY A 103 24.52 -3.66 -3.30
CA GLY A 103 23.33 -4.03 -4.06
C GLY A 103 22.02 -3.52 -3.46
N CYS A 104 20.91 -3.92 -4.09
CA CYS A 104 19.56 -3.53 -3.68
C CYS A 104 19.16 -4.17 -2.35
N VAL A 105 18.56 -3.40 -1.45
CA VAL A 105 18.09 -3.88 -0.14
C VAL A 105 16.57 -3.79 0.05
N PHE A 106 15.89 -2.92 -0.71
CA PHE A 106 14.43 -2.86 -0.83
C PHE A 106 14.02 -1.89 -1.95
N HIS A 107 12.75 -1.92 -2.34
CA HIS A 107 12.20 -1.02 -3.36
C HIS A 107 11.22 -0.01 -2.76
N ASP A 108 11.44 1.27 -3.03
CA ASP A 108 10.36 2.27 -3.08
C ASP A 108 9.98 2.51 -4.56
N HIS A 109 8.93 3.28 -4.78
CA HIS A 109 8.32 3.46 -6.09
C HIS A 109 7.88 4.92 -6.24
N PHE A 110 8.07 5.49 -7.42
CA PHE A 110 7.44 6.75 -7.79
C PHE A 110 6.04 6.48 -8.37
N CYS A 111 5.15 7.45 -8.21
CA CYS A 111 3.84 7.48 -8.84
C CYS A 111 3.62 8.84 -9.51
N LEU A 112 3.01 8.84 -10.69
CA LEU A 112 2.38 10.03 -11.24
C LEU A 112 0.96 10.09 -10.70
N ALA A 113 0.67 11.15 -9.97
CA ALA A 113 -0.64 11.41 -9.39
C ALA A 113 -1.17 12.77 -9.88
N GLY A 114 -2.46 13.00 -9.68
CA GLY A 114 -3.10 14.24 -10.06
C GLY A 114 -4.60 14.25 -9.79
N PRO A 115 -5.32 15.30 -10.22
CA PRO A 115 -6.70 15.53 -9.85
C PRO A 115 -7.64 14.43 -10.36
N LEU A 116 -8.67 14.10 -9.57
CA LEU A 116 -9.71 13.12 -9.92
C LEU A 116 -10.49 13.47 -11.21
N SER A 117 -10.57 14.76 -11.56
CA SER A 117 -11.25 15.23 -12.77
C SER A 117 -10.47 14.95 -14.07
N ASP A 118 -9.20 14.55 -13.95
CA ASP A 118 -8.32 14.22 -15.07
C ASP A 118 -8.37 15.20 -16.28
N PRO A 119 -8.11 16.51 -16.07
CA PRO A 119 -8.22 17.53 -17.12
C PRO A 119 -7.23 17.34 -18.29
N ALA A 120 -6.14 16.59 -18.11
CA ALA A 120 -5.21 16.21 -19.17
C ALA A 120 -5.53 14.85 -19.82
N GLY A 121 -6.56 14.14 -19.36
CA GLY A 121 -7.02 12.88 -19.95
C GLY A 121 -6.03 11.73 -19.83
N LEU A 122 -5.28 11.65 -18.73
CA LEU A 122 -4.28 10.63 -18.46
C LEU A 122 -4.86 9.21 -18.37
N THR A 123 -6.14 9.04 -17.99
CA THR A 123 -6.78 7.71 -17.96
C THR A 123 -6.85 7.06 -19.35
N SER A 124 -6.76 7.84 -20.42
CA SER A 124 -6.81 7.33 -21.80
C SER A 124 -5.44 6.96 -22.39
N THR A 125 -4.36 7.05 -21.60
CA THR A 125 -3.01 6.69 -22.05
C THR A 125 -2.35 5.68 -21.12
N THR A 126 -1.52 4.82 -21.71
CA THR A 126 -0.72 3.81 -21.00
C THR A 126 0.77 4.13 -21.03
N SER A 127 1.17 5.24 -21.67
CA SER A 127 2.56 5.67 -21.77
C SER A 127 2.81 6.84 -20.83
N LEU A 128 3.78 6.69 -19.92
CA LEU A 128 4.20 7.76 -19.02
C LEU A 128 4.70 8.99 -19.77
N VAL A 129 5.40 8.78 -20.90
CA VAL A 129 5.90 9.87 -21.75
C VAL A 129 4.74 10.62 -22.40
N ASP A 130 3.74 9.90 -22.93
CA ASP A 130 2.53 10.52 -23.48
C ASP A 130 1.73 11.26 -22.40
N ALA A 131 1.69 10.75 -21.17
CA ALA A 131 1.04 11.43 -20.05
C ALA A 131 1.68 12.79 -19.74
N PHE A 132 3.02 12.85 -19.68
CA PHE A 132 3.74 14.11 -19.49
C PHE A 132 3.52 15.07 -20.67
N GLU A 133 3.51 14.58 -21.91
CA GLU A 133 3.17 15.39 -23.08
C GLU A 133 1.76 15.97 -23.01
N ARG A 134 0.76 15.18 -22.59
CA ARG A 134 -0.63 15.65 -22.43
C ARG A 134 -0.79 16.70 -21.36
N ILE A 135 -0.08 16.56 -20.23
CA ILE A 135 -0.05 17.59 -19.18
C ILE A 135 0.46 18.92 -19.78
N ALA A 136 1.59 18.87 -20.50
CA ALA A 136 2.16 20.06 -21.12
C ALA A 136 1.27 20.66 -22.22
N ALA A 137 0.68 19.82 -23.08
CA ALA A 137 -0.17 20.26 -24.19
C ALA A 137 -1.51 20.86 -23.73
N SER A 138 -2.10 20.30 -22.67
CA SER A 138 -3.32 20.84 -22.05
C SER A 138 -3.07 22.12 -21.25
N GLY A 139 -1.82 22.37 -20.85
CA GLY A 139 -1.48 23.48 -19.95
C GLY A 139 -2.05 23.30 -18.54
N THR A 140 -2.34 22.06 -18.14
CA THR A 140 -2.80 21.77 -16.78
C THR A 140 -1.65 21.95 -15.79
N LEU A 141 -1.97 22.42 -14.58
CA LEU A 141 -1.01 22.55 -13.48
C LEU A 141 -0.23 21.25 -13.26
N PHE A 142 1.10 21.38 -13.24
CA PHE A 142 2.04 20.38 -12.78
C PHE A 142 2.87 20.98 -11.64
N HIS A 143 3.03 20.24 -10.55
CA HIS A 143 3.77 20.70 -9.39
C HIS A 143 5.09 19.93 -9.23
N SER A 144 6.21 20.65 -9.34
CA SER A 144 7.57 20.18 -9.06
C SER A 144 8.03 20.61 -7.67
N ARG A 145 8.81 19.77 -7.01
CA ARG A 145 9.43 20.10 -5.72
C ARG A 145 10.64 21.02 -5.85
N ALA A 146 11.32 21.06 -7.00
CA ALA A 146 12.48 21.94 -7.22
C ALA A 146 13.52 22.02 -6.06
N ASP A 147 13.64 20.95 -5.25
CA ASP A 147 14.30 20.94 -3.95
C ASP A 147 15.54 20.04 -3.91
N LEU A 148 16.05 19.67 -5.10
CA LEU A 148 17.26 18.85 -5.25
C LEU A 148 17.10 17.40 -4.78
N SER A 149 15.86 16.97 -4.47
CA SER A 149 15.53 15.59 -4.09
C SER A 149 15.59 14.61 -5.27
N ALA A 150 15.64 13.31 -4.94
CA ALA A 150 15.53 12.23 -5.92
C ALA A 150 14.23 12.33 -6.75
N THR A 151 13.11 12.75 -6.13
CA THR A 151 11.83 12.97 -6.81
C THR A 151 11.95 14.05 -7.89
N MET A 152 12.60 15.17 -7.57
CA MET A 152 12.82 16.26 -8.53
C MET A 152 13.68 15.80 -9.71
N TRP A 153 14.80 15.12 -9.44
CA TRP A 153 15.67 14.62 -10.51
C TRP A 153 14.98 13.57 -11.37
N LYS A 154 14.20 12.66 -10.77
CA LYS A 154 13.39 11.67 -11.50
C LYS A 154 12.36 12.34 -12.40
N GLU A 155 11.65 13.33 -11.88
CA GLU A 155 10.68 14.13 -12.64
C GLU A 155 11.33 14.79 -13.85
N ARG A 156 12.49 15.41 -13.69
CA ARG A 156 13.24 16.00 -14.81
C ARG A 156 13.72 14.96 -15.83
N THR A 157 14.17 13.79 -15.38
CA THR A 157 14.48 12.68 -16.29
C THR A 157 13.26 12.32 -17.13
N ILE A 158 12.07 12.20 -16.54
CA ILE A 158 10.85 11.82 -17.27
C ILE A 158 10.42 12.92 -18.25
N TRP A 159 10.44 14.19 -17.85
CA TRP A 159 10.22 15.33 -18.77
C TRP A 159 11.22 15.32 -19.94
N SER A 160 12.48 15.00 -19.68
CA SER A 160 13.49 14.94 -20.75
C SER A 160 13.21 13.83 -21.75
N LEU A 161 12.64 12.69 -21.31
CA LEU A 161 12.17 11.62 -22.20
C LEU A 161 11.02 12.08 -23.11
N SER A 162 10.26 13.09 -22.69
CA SER A 162 9.21 13.73 -23.49
C SER A 162 9.77 14.86 -24.38
N GLY A 163 11.07 15.14 -24.30
CA GLY A 163 11.72 16.21 -25.07
C GLY A 163 11.44 17.60 -24.52
N ARG A 164 11.03 17.72 -23.24
CA ARG A 164 10.68 18.98 -22.59
C ARG A 164 11.59 19.29 -21.41
N ALA A 165 11.79 20.59 -21.17
CA ALA A 165 12.53 21.10 -20.02
C ALA A 165 11.75 22.22 -19.31
N PRO A 166 10.58 21.93 -18.70
CA PRO A 166 9.73 22.97 -18.12
C PRO A 166 10.37 23.73 -16.94
N TRP A 167 11.43 23.19 -16.33
CA TRP A 167 12.23 23.90 -15.32
C TRP A 167 13.07 25.04 -15.92
N GLU A 168 13.39 24.97 -17.21
CA GLU A 168 14.07 26.02 -17.98
C GLU A 168 13.07 26.99 -18.59
N ASP A 169 12.05 26.46 -19.27
CA ASP A 169 11.03 27.26 -19.97
C ASP A 169 10.10 28.02 -19.01
N LYS A 170 9.94 27.50 -17.79
CA LYS A 170 9.08 28.04 -16.70
C LYS A 170 7.67 28.45 -17.17
N PRO A 171 6.93 27.56 -17.86
CA PRO A 171 5.57 27.87 -18.29
C PRO A 171 4.67 28.07 -17.07
N SER A 172 3.59 28.85 -17.23
CA SER A 172 2.69 29.21 -16.12
C SER A 172 2.06 28.02 -15.41
N TRP A 173 1.94 26.89 -16.10
CA TRP A 173 1.39 25.63 -15.60
C TRP A 173 2.39 24.78 -14.81
N TYR A 174 3.70 25.01 -14.95
CA TYR A 174 4.73 24.31 -14.19
C TYR A 174 5.06 25.09 -12.91
N LYS A 175 4.47 24.67 -11.79
CA LYS A 175 4.67 25.28 -10.47
C LYS A 175 5.79 24.59 -9.72
N THR A 176 6.57 25.37 -8.99
CA THR A 176 7.68 24.88 -8.18
C THR A 176 7.50 25.28 -6.73
N SER A 177 7.76 24.39 -5.78
CA SER A 177 7.87 24.78 -4.36
C SER A 177 8.88 23.91 -3.60
N VAL A 178 9.72 24.55 -2.79
CA VAL A 178 10.71 23.87 -1.95
C VAL A 178 10.04 23.47 -0.64
N LEU A 179 9.32 22.35 -0.68
CA LEU A 179 8.51 21.81 0.41
C LEU A 179 8.90 20.36 0.71
N SER A 180 8.61 19.90 1.93
CA SER A 180 8.73 18.48 2.25
C SER A 180 7.82 17.62 1.34
N PRO A 181 8.09 16.31 1.15
CA PRO A 181 7.24 15.45 0.32
C PRO A 181 5.75 15.53 0.68
N SER A 182 5.44 15.55 1.98
CA SER A 182 4.07 15.65 2.51
C SER A 182 3.40 16.98 2.18
N GLU A 183 4.11 18.09 2.38
CA GLU A 183 3.59 19.44 2.12
C GLU A 183 3.40 19.69 0.63
N ALA A 184 4.35 19.25 -0.21
CA ALA A 184 4.27 19.35 -1.66
C ALA A 184 3.08 18.56 -2.21
N LEU A 185 2.87 17.34 -1.70
CA LEU A 185 1.73 16.49 -2.05
C LEU A 185 0.39 17.17 -1.70
N ARG A 186 0.26 17.73 -0.49
CA ARG A 186 -0.95 18.45 -0.07
C ARG A 186 -1.21 19.72 -0.87
N ALA A 187 -0.15 20.46 -1.19
CA ALA A 187 -0.23 21.65 -2.03
C ALA A 187 -0.70 21.31 -3.45
N ALA A 188 -0.17 20.23 -4.04
CA ALA A 188 -0.57 19.76 -5.35
C ALA A 188 -2.04 19.26 -5.36
N ASP A 189 -2.46 18.50 -4.35
CA ASP A 189 -3.85 18.04 -4.18
C ASP A 189 -4.82 19.22 -4.09
N THR A 190 -4.50 20.22 -3.26
CA THR A 190 -5.32 21.42 -3.08
C THR A 190 -5.39 22.26 -4.36
N ALA A 191 -4.30 22.34 -5.11
CA ALA A 191 -4.23 23.10 -6.35
C ALA A 191 -4.87 22.39 -7.55
N GLY A 192 -5.23 21.10 -7.41
CA GLY A 192 -5.66 20.28 -8.55
C GLY A 192 -4.56 20.09 -9.59
N ALA A 193 -3.31 19.96 -9.14
CA ALA A 193 -2.14 19.78 -10.00
C ALA A 193 -1.78 18.30 -10.17
N TYR A 194 -1.20 17.95 -11.32
CA TYR A 194 -0.44 16.70 -11.46
C TYR A 194 0.91 16.82 -10.77
N PHE A 195 1.46 15.72 -10.28
CA PHE A 195 2.76 15.71 -9.59
C PHE A 195 3.37 14.31 -9.57
N LEU A 196 4.70 14.25 -9.57
CA LEU A 196 5.45 13.02 -9.30
C LEU A 196 5.77 12.94 -7.80
N THR A 197 5.53 11.79 -7.18
CA THR A 197 5.77 11.58 -5.74
C THR A 197 6.18 10.14 -5.45
N ASP A 198 6.74 9.90 -4.27
CA ASP A 198 6.92 8.55 -3.74
C ASP A 198 5.57 7.92 -3.38
N ARG A 199 5.41 6.62 -3.68
CA ARG A 199 4.26 5.78 -3.35
C ARG A 199 4.01 5.75 -1.84
N SER A 200 5.09 5.65 -1.07
CA SER A 200 5.08 5.67 0.39
C SER A 200 4.48 6.98 0.95
N THR A 201 4.79 8.11 0.33
CA THR A 201 4.24 9.42 0.71
C THR A 201 2.73 9.51 0.43
N VAL A 202 2.27 9.03 -0.73
CA VAL A 202 0.83 9.01 -1.05
C VAL A 202 0.06 8.15 -0.06
N LEU A 203 0.47 6.89 0.12
CA LEU A 203 -0.20 5.96 1.02
C LEU A 203 -0.33 6.52 2.44
N ARG A 204 0.74 7.12 2.95
CA ARG A 204 0.72 7.74 4.28
C ARG A 204 -0.24 8.93 4.35
N GLN A 205 -0.19 9.85 3.37
CA GLN A 205 -1.07 11.02 3.41
C GLN A 205 -2.54 10.65 3.17
N THR A 206 -2.83 9.66 2.32
CA THR A 206 -4.18 9.11 2.15
C THR A 206 -4.69 8.46 3.43
N GLY A 207 -3.87 7.62 4.08
CA GLY A 207 -4.22 6.98 5.36
C GLY A 207 -4.50 7.97 6.49
N LEU A 208 -3.85 9.15 6.45
CA LEU A 208 -4.09 10.26 7.37
C LEU A 208 -5.30 11.14 6.97
N GLY A 209 -5.92 10.91 5.81
CA GLY A 209 -7.00 11.76 5.28
C GLY A 209 -6.54 13.15 4.83
N ASN A 210 -5.25 13.34 4.57
CA ASN A 210 -4.66 14.64 4.19
C ASN A 210 -4.76 14.97 2.70
N ILE A 211 -5.08 13.97 1.87
CA ILE A 211 -5.33 14.11 0.44
C ILE A 211 -6.65 13.44 0.08
N ALA A 212 -7.46 14.10 -0.74
CA ALA A 212 -8.79 13.63 -1.10
C ALA A 212 -9.17 13.92 -2.56
N ASN A 213 -8.45 14.81 -3.24
CA ASN A 213 -8.81 15.28 -4.58
C ASN A 213 -7.93 14.69 -5.69
N SER A 214 -6.97 13.85 -5.33
CA SER A 214 -6.01 13.24 -6.26
C SER A 214 -6.13 11.72 -6.31
N THR A 215 -5.78 11.16 -7.46
CA THR A 215 -5.59 9.72 -7.67
C THR A 215 -4.25 9.42 -8.34
N ILE A 216 -3.89 8.15 -8.38
CA ILE A 216 -2.71 7.64 -9.09
C ILE A 216 -3.08 7.31 -10.53
N PHE A 217 -2.30 7.82 -11.49
CA PHE A 217 -2.42 7.53 -12.92
C PHE A 217 -1.34 6.58 -13.43
N PHE A 218 -0.14 6.65 -12.85
CA PHE A 218 0.95 5.73 -13.18
C PHE A 218 1.69 5.29 -11.93
N GLU A 219 2.05 4.01 -11.90
CA GLU A 219 2.93 3.37 -10.93
C GLU A 219 3.74 2.29 -11.67
N PRO A 220 4.92 1.87 -11.16
CA PRO A 220 5.82 1.00 -11.91
C PRO A 220 5.19 -0.34 -12.25
N SER A 221 5.28 -0.74 -13.50
CA SER A 221 4.64 -1.96 -14.03
C SER A 221 5.50 -3.22 -13.86
N HIS A 222 6.83 -3.06 -13.85
CA HIS A 222 7.83 -4.12 -13.78
C HIS A 222 9.12 -3.62 -13.08
N PRO A 223 10.06 -4.50 -12.68
CA PRO A 223 11.28 -4.11 -11.94
C PRO A 223 12.24 -3.15 -12.69
N GLU A 224 12.18 -3.10 -14.02
CA GLU A 224 12.99 -2.19 -14.85
C GLU A 224 12.25 -0.89 -15.22
N ASP A 225 11.11 -0.61 -14.59
CA ASP A 225 10.29 0.56 -14.92
C ASP A 225 10.99 1.86 -14.46
N VAL A 226 10.88 2.94 -15.24
CA VAL A 226 11.49 4.24 -14.92
C VAL A 226 11.01 4.79 -13.58
N LEU A 227 9.80 4.41 -13.13
CA LEU A 227 9.22 4.78 -11.85
C LEU A 227 9.74 3.96 -10.67
N MET A 228 10.64 3.00 -10.87
CA MET A 228 11.30 2.31 -9.77
C MET A 228 12.23 3.26 -9.00
N ASN A 229 12.19 3.15 -7.66
CA ASN A 229 13.02 3.90 -6.73
C ASN A 229 13.73 2.96 -5.75
N SER A 230 14.53 2.04 -6.31
CA SER A 230 15.23 1.00 -5.56
C SER A 230 16.33 1.56 -4.66
N CYS A 231 16.32 1.14 -3.39
CA CYS A 231 17.30 1.52 -2.38
C CYS A 231 18.49 0.56 -2.39
N TYR A 232 19.70 1.10 -2.48
CA TYR A 232 20.93 0.29 -2.40
C TYR A 232 21.73 0.65 -1.17
N ALA A 233 22.45 -0.35 -0.67
CA ALA A 233 23.37 -0.21 0.45
C ALA A 233 24.79 0.05 -0.03
N LEU A 234 25.40 1.09 0.53
CA LEU A 234 26.77 1.53 0.26
C LEU A 234 27.56 1.60 1.56
N PHE A 235 28.85 1.31 1.50
CA PHE A 235 29.77 1.53 2.61
C PHE A 235 31.19 1.83 2.10
N SER A 236 32.04 2.37 2.97
CA SER A 236 33.43 2.64 2.62
C SER A 236 34.27 1.37 2.74
N PRO A 237 35.00 0.92 1.69
CA PRO A 237 35.90 -0.23 1.79
C PRO A 237 37.17 0.08 2.62
N LYS A 238 37.38 1.34 3.01
CA LYS A 238 38.55 1.82 3.76
C LYS A 238 38.31 1.87 5.27
N VAL A 239 37.05 1.78 5.71
CA VAL A 239 36.67 1.84 7.12
C VAL A 239 36.24 0.46 7.56
N ASP A 240 37.01 -0.12 8.48
CA ASP A 240 36.69 -1.43 9.06
C ASP A 240 35.77 -1.25 10.27
N ASN A 241 34.45 -1.24 10.02
CA ASN A 241 33.43 -1.36 11.05
C ASN A 241 32.68 -2.69 10.86
N PRO A 242 32.88 -3.69 11.74
CA PRO A 242 32.26 -5.01 11.57
C PRO A 242 30.73 -4.96 11.56
N HIS A 243 30.12 -3.96 12.19
CA HIS A 243 28.67 -3.82 12.25
C HIS A 243 28.03 -3.42 10.90
N VAL A 244 28.81 -2.87 9.97
CA VAL A 244 28.36 -2.62 8.59
C VAL A 244 27.97 -3.94 7.92
N HIS A 245 28.86 -4.94 7.98
CA HIS A 245 28.60 -6.24 7.37
C HIS A 245 27.45 -6.95 8.07
N ASP A 246 27.45 -6.99 9.40
CA ASP A 246 26.39 -7.64 10.18
C ASP A 246 25.00 -7.06 9.85
N PHE A 247 24.89 -5.72 9.77
CA PHE A 247 23.63 -5.06 9.48
C PHE A 247 23.20 -5.27 8.01
N LEU A 248 24.13 -5.24 7.06
CA LEU A 248 23.85 -5.58 5.66
C LEU A 248 23.29 -7.00 5.54
N MET A 249 23.92 -7.98 6.19
CA MET A 249 23.47 -9.37 6.17
C MET A 249 22.08 -9.52 6.82
N TYR A 250 21.80 -8.75 7.88
CA TYR A 250 20.46 -8.67 8.45
C TYR A 250 19.44 -8.09 7.47
N LEU A 251 19.75 -6.96 6.80
CA LEU A 251 18.83 -6.27 5.89
C LEU A 251 18.35 -7.18 4.76
N VAL A 252 19.25 -7.98 4.18
CA VAL A 252 18.93 -8.91 3.08
C VAL A 252 18.47 -10.29 3.57
N SER A 253 18.47 -10.54 4.87
CA SER A 253 17.98 -11.80 5.45
C SER A 253 16.45 -11.90 5.38
N PRO A 254 15.87 -13.11 5.51
CA PRO A 254 14.42 -13.28 5.64
C PRO A 254 13.81 -12.44 6.76
N ARG A 255 14.53 -12.22 7.87
CA ARG A 255 14.03 -11.41 9.00
C ARG A 255 13.89 -9.93 8.62
N GLY A 256 14.94 -9.32 8.08
CA GLY A 256 14.92 -7.92 7.66
C GLY A 256 13.93 -7.69 6.52
N GLN A 257 13.88 -8.61 5.54
CA GLN A 257 12.93 -8.54 4.43
C GLN A 257 11.47 -8.70 4.89
N THR A 258 11.18 -9.46 5.96
CA THR A 258 9.84 -9.49 6.57
C THR A 258 9.45 -8.14 7.17
N VAL A 259 10.37 -7.47 7.88
CA VAL A 259 10.10 -6.11 8.40
C VAL A 259 9.76 -5.16 7.24
N ILE A 260 10.51 -5.20 6.15
CA ILE A 260 10.23 -4.40 4.94
C ILE A 260 8.86 -4.74 4.34
N ARG A 261 8.55 -6.04 4.21
CA ARG A 261 7.29 -6.53 3.64
C ARG A 261 6.07 -6.04 4.41
N GLU A 262 6.17 -5.98 5.72
CA GLU A 262 5.03 -5.67 6.59
C GLU A 262 4.90 -4.17 6.92
N TYR A 263 5.97 -3.40 6.66
CA TYR A 263 6.05 -2.02 7.09
C TYR A 263 4.97 -1.14 6.46
N GLY A 264 4.19 -0.48 7.33
CA GLY A 264 3.15 0.49 6.94
C GLY A 264 1.77 -0.10 6.67
N ILE A 265 1.61 -1.44 6.67
CA ILE A 265 0.32 -2.10 6.44
C ILE A 265 -0.70 -1.69 7.50
N ILE A 266 -0.31 -1.66 8.78
CA ILE A 266 -1.22 -1.32 9.89
C ILE A 266 -1.78 0.10 9.71
N GLN A 267 -0.95 1.02 9.23
CA GLN A 267 -1.30 2.44 9.12
C GLN A 267 -2.05 2.76 7.82
N THR A 268 -1.79 2.03 6.72
CA THR A 268 -2.24 2.44 5.39
C THR A 268 -3.03 1.35 4.64
N GLY A 269 -3.13 0.14 5.19
CA GLY A 269 -3.70 -1.03 4.53
C GLY A 269 -2.76 -1.69 3.50
N PHE A 270 -1.65 -1.03 3.15
CA PHE A 270 -0.71 -1.49 2.13
C PHE A 270 0.73 -1.42 2.65
N PRO A 271 1.64 -2.26 2.15
CA PRO A 271 3.07 -2.10 2.45
C PRO A 271 3.59 -0.83 1.78
N LEU A 272 4.43 -0.06 2.47
CA LEU A 272 5.03 1.17 1.90
C LEU A 272 6.20 0.85 0.96
N PHE A 273 6.91 -0.24 1.22
CA PHE A 273 8.10 -0.68 0.47
C PHE A 273 7.91 -2.13 0.00
N ALA A 274 8.69 -2.54 -0.99
CA ALA A 274 8.71 -3.93 -1.44
C ALA A 274 10.05 -4.61 -1.11
N PRO A 275 10.03 -5.87 -0.63
CA PRO A 275 11.21 -6.71 -0.51
C PRO A 275 11.93 -6.92 -1.84
N VAL A 276 13.24 -7.18 -1.79
CA VAL A 276 14.08 -7.41 -2.98
C VAL A 276 13.54 -8.57 -3.82
N GLN A 277 13.10 -9.65 -3.18
CA GLN A 277 12.61 -10.84 -3.88
C GLN A 277 11.31 -10.59 -4.67
N ASP A 278 10.53 -9.58 -4.29
CA ASP A 278 9.26 -9.29 -4.95
C ASP A 278 9.49 -8.43 -6.20
N GLY A 279 10.65 -7.78 -6.32
CA GLY A 279 11.06 -6.93 -7.44
C GLY A 279 10.32 -5.59 -7.53
N LEU A 280 9.07 -5.52 -7.06
CA LEU A 280 8.25 -4.32 -6.96
C LEU A 280 7.07 -4.52 -5.98
N ALA A 281 6.33 -3.46 -5.70
CA ALA A 281 5.11 -3.55 -4.89
C ALA A 281 4.08 -4.50 -5.53
N LEU A 282 3.65 -5.52 -4.78
CA LEU A 282 2.64 -6.49 -5.22
C LEU A 282 1.21 -5.92 -5.26
N THR A 283 0.99 -4.74 -4.67
CA THR A 283 -0.31 -4.07 -4.60
C THR A 283 -0.31 -2.82 -5.45
N ARG A 284 -1.27 -2.75 -6.38
CA ARG A 284 -1.51 -1.61 -7.26
C ARG A 284 -2.34 -0.55 -6.56
N LEU A 285 -1.91 0.70 -6.65
CA LEU A 285 -2.69 1.87 -6.24
C LEU A 285 -3.55 2.43 -7.38
N LEU A 286 -3.27 2.04 -8.64
CA LEU A 286 -4.04 2.48 -9.80
C LEU A 286 -5.53 2.18 -9.61
N SER A 287 -6.31 3.25 -9.52
CA SER A 287 -7.74 3.20 -9.26
C SER A 287 -8.49 2.78 -10.52
N ASN A 288 -8.72 1.48 -10.68
CA ASN A 288 -9.96 1.00 -11.31
C ASN A 288 -10.96 0.44 -10.28
N ASN A 289 -10.58 0.41 -9.00
CA ASN A 289 -11.43 -0.11 -7.94
C ASN A 289 -11.84 1.02 -7.00
N LYS A 290 -13.15 1.22 -6.87
CA LYS A 290 -13.75 1.85 -5.68
C LYS A 290 -13.12 1.21 -4.45
N ILE A 291 -12.38 1.98 -3.67
CA ILE A 291 -11.89 1.53 -2.36
C ILE A 291 -13.13 1.20 -1.54
N VAL A 292 -13.33 -0.09 -1.26
CA VAL A 292 -14.29 -0.55 -0.26
C VAL A 292 -13.54 -0.58 1.06
N PRO A 293 -13.84 0.31 2.02
CA PRO A 293 -13.13 0.32 3.30
C PRO A 293 -13.35 -1.02 4.03
N LEU A 294 -12.24 -1.66 4.43
CA LEU A 294 -12.25 -2.86 5.26
C LEU A 294 -12.02 -2.45 6.72
N THR A 295 -13.07 -2.50 7.53
CA THR A 295 -12.96 -2.30 8.98
C THR A 295 -12.47 -3.59 9.64
N ILE A 296 -11.27 -3.57 10.23
CA ILE A 296 -10.76 -4.70 11.02
C ILE A 296 -11.32 -4.58 12.45
N ILE A 297 -12.12 -5.55 12.87
CA ILE A 297 -12.68 -5.64 14.23
C ILE A 297 -11.82 -6.57 15.08
N LYS A 298 -11.38 -6.09 16.25
CA LYS A 298 -10.63 -6.88 17.23
C LYS A 298 -11.53 -8.01 17.76
N GLY A 299 -11.18 -9.27 17.51
CA GLY A 299 -12.00 -10.44 17.83
C GLY A 299 -12.66 -11.12 16.62
N ALA A 300 -12.44 -10.62 15.40
CA ALA A 300 -12.86 -11.30 14.18
C ALA A 300 -12.20 -12.69 14.07
N GLY A 301 -13.03 -13.74 14.05
CA GLY A 301 -12.62 -15.11 13.75
C GLY A 301 -12.85 -15.46 12.27
N HIS A 302 -12.24 -16.55 11.81
CA HIS A 302 -12.55 -17.17 10.52
C HIS A 302 -13.20 -18.54 10.77
N GLU A 303 -14.24 -18.89 10.01
CA GLU A 303 -14.90 -20.19 10.12
C GLU A 303 -15.16 -20.76 8.72
N HIS A 304 -14.95 -22.06 8.55
CA HIS A 304 -15.29 -22.78 7.34
C HIS A 304 -16.76 -23.23 7.43
N ILE A 305 -17.55 -22.99 6.39
CA ILE A 305 -18.96 -23.41 6.31
C ILE A 305 -19.04 -24.65 5.39
N PRO A 306 -18.93 -25.87 5.93
CA PRO A 306 -19.00 -27.08 5.13
C PRO A 306 -20.44 -27.32 4.66
N ILE A 307 -20.61 -27.79 3.42
CA ILE A 307 -21.90 -28.29 2.95
C ILE A 307 -22.02 -29.73 3.47
N PRO A 308 -23.13 -30.12 4.13
CA PRO A 308 -23.31 -31.48 4.63
C PRO A 308 -23.22 -32.51 3.51
N GLU A 309 -22.75 -33.72 3.83
CA GLU A 309 -22.60 -34.80 2.85
C GLU A 309 -23.96 -35.16 2.23
N GLY A 310 -24.03 -35.20 0.91
CA GLY A 310 -25.27 -35.43 0.15
C GLY A 310 -26.12 -34.18 -0.14
N GLU A 311 -25.72 -33.01 0.37
CA GLU A 311 -26.41 -31.75 0.13
C GLU A 311 -25.66 -30.87 -0.89
N CYS A 312 -26.38 -29.96 -1.56
CA CYS A 312 -25.81 -29.02 -2.54
C CYS A 312 -25.89 -27.56 -2.08
N ALA A 313 -26.53 -27.29 -0.94
CA ALA A 313 -26.58 -25.95 -0.36
C ALA A 313 -26.73 -26.00 1.15
N ILE A 314 -26.26 -24.94 1.82
CA ILE A 314 -26.38 -24.72 3.27
C ILE A 314 -26.74 -23.26 3.57
N ILE A 315 -27.55 -23.07 4.61
CA ILE A 315 -27.85 -21.80 5.28
C ILE A 315 -27.12 -21.83 6.62
N ALA A 316 -26.40 -20.76 6.95
CA ALA A 316 -25.69 -20.64 8.21
C ALA A 316 -26.08 -19.33 8.93
N ASP A 317 -27.02 -19.41 9.89
CA ASP A 317 -27.44 -18.25 10.67
C ASP A 317 -26.34 -17.88 11.71
N PHE A 318 -25.87 -16.63 11.71
CA PHE A 318 -24.80 -16.17 12.61
C PHE A 318 -25.27 -15.20 13.69
N HIS A 319 -26.25 -14.35 13.37
CA HIS A 319 -26.74 -13.33 14.29
C HIS A 319 -28.27 -13.23 14.18
N SER A 320 -28.95 -13.05 15.30
CA SER A 320 -30.40 -12.86 15.34
C SER A 320 -30.71 -11.81 16.41
N VAL A 321 -31.38 -10.72 16.00
CA VAL A 321 -31.87 -9.69 16.91
C VAL A 321 -33.38 -9.81 17.01
N LYS A 322 -33.89 -9.92 18.23
CA LYS A 322 -35.32 -9.83 18.53
C LYS A 322 -35.63 -8.40 18.98
N SER A 323 -36.44 -7.68 18.21
CA SER A 323 -36.90 -6.35 18.62
C SER A 323 -37.78 -6.45 19.87
N GLN A 324 -37.54 -5.58 20.86
CA GLN A 324 -38.35 -5.47 22.08
C GLN A 324 -39.47 -4.42 21.94
N SER A 325 -39.85 -4.04 20.71
CA SER A 325 -40.87 -3.02 20.50
C SER A 325 -42.25 -3.45 21.04
N ALA A 326 -43.03 -2.50 21.55
CA ALA A 326 -44.39 -2.75 22.05
C ALA A 326 -45.42 -3.06 20.94
N HIS A 327 -45.04 -2.94 19.66
CA HIS A 327 -45.99 -2.96 18.53
C HIS A 327 -45.87 -4.19 17.62
N SER A 328 -44.76 -4.94 17.67
CA SER A 328 -44.63 -6.28 17.08
C SER A 328 -43.33 -6.93 17.55
N THR A 329 -43.20 -8.25 17.36
CA THR A 329 -41.97 -9.01 17.68
C THR A 329 -41.20 -9.38 16.40
N PRO A 330 -40.62 -8.44 15.63
CA PRO A 330 -39.86 -8.80 14.45
C PRO A 330 -38.49 -9.34 14.86
N TYR A 331 -38.08 -10.40 14.16
CA TYR A 331 -36.71 -10.89 14.17
C TYR A 331 -35.96 -10.27 12.99
N LEU A 332 -34.68 -9.99 13.17
CA LEU A 332 -33.73 -9.84 12.06
C LEU A 332 -32.63 -10.88 12.25
N THR A 333 -32.66 -11.91 11.42
CA THR A 333 -31.63 -12.96 11.39
C THR A 333 -30.78 -12.79 10.16
N THR A 334 -29.46 -12.91 10.29
CA THR A 334 -28.51 -12.79 9.18
C THR A 334 -27.61 -13.99 9.10
N GLY A 335 -27.20 -14.35 7.88
CA GLY A 335 -26.33 -15.49 7.65
C GLY A 335 -25.69 -15.54 6.27
N PHE A 336 -25.00 -16.65 5.99
CA PHE A 336 -24.48 -16.95 4.65
C PHE A 336 -25.23 -18.13 4.06
N TYR A 337 -25.55 -18.00 2.78
CA TYR A 337 -26.04 -19.07 1.94
C TYR A 337 -24.92 -19.50 1.01
N ARG A 338 -24.63 -20.79 0.95
CA ARG A 338 -23.65 -21.36 0.01
C ARG A 338 -24.32 -22.46 -0.80
N VAL A 339 -24.07 -22.47 -2.12
CA VAL A 339 -24.57 -23.45 -3.07
C VAL A 339 -23.44 -23.94 -3.99
N VAL A 340 -23.46 -25.22 -4.35
CA VAL A 340 -22.52 -25.90 -5.25
C VAL A 340 -23.30 -26.74 -6.28
N PRO A 341 -22.68 -27.30 -7.33
CA PRO A 341 -23.41 -28.03 -8.36
C PRO A 341 -24.03 -29.28 -7.74
N GLY A 342 -25.30 -29.50 -8.02
CA GLY A 342 -26.07 -30.57 -7.41
C GLY A 342 -27.57 -30.42 -7.69
N PRO A 343 -28.44 -31.18 -7.00
CA PRO A 343 -29.88 -31.09 -7.20
C PRO A 343 -30.42 -29.68 -6.94
N THR A 344 -31.50 -29.31 -7.62
CA THR A 344 -32.19 -28.04 -7.37
C THR A 344 -32.72 -27.99 -5.95
N ARG A 345 -32.49 -26.86 -5.26
CA ARG A 345 -33.07 -26.57 -3.94
C ARG A 345 -34.32 -25.73 -4.08
N TYR A 346 -35.28 -25.95 -3.20
CA TYR A 346 -36.55 -25.22 -3.19
C TYR A 346 -36.64 -24.35 -1.95
N GLY A 347 -37.07 -23.11 -2.11
CA GLY A 347 -37.35 -22.16 -1.03
C GLY A 347 -38.80 -21.71 -1.10
N GLU A 348 -39.51 -21.85 0.02
CA GLU A 348 -40.85 -21.30 0.23
C GLU A 348 -40.77 -20.29 1.38
N TYR A 349 -41.28 -19.10 1.14
CA TYR A 349 -41.04 -17.93 1.99
C TYR A 349 -42.33 -17.54 2.72
N ASP A 350 -42.45 -17.87 4.01
CA ASP A 350 -43.46 -17.32 4.92
C ASP A 350 -42.94 -16.10 5.72
N TYR A 351 -41.78 -15.58 5.30
CA TYR A 351 -41.07 -14.42 5.83
C TYR A 351 -40.45 -13.58 4.69
N GLU A 352 -40.00 -12.38 5.01
CA GLU A 352 -39.25 -11.52 4.10
C GLU A 352 -37.75 -11.89 4.15
N GLU A 353 -37.11 -12.03 2.98
CA GLU A 353 -35.67 -12.29 2.87
C GLU A 353 -35.01 -11.46 1.78
N THR A 354 -33.85 -10.88 2.09
CA THR A 354 -32.93 -10.29 1.10
C THR A 354 -31.66 -11.13 1.01
N LYS A 355 -31.16 -11.37 -0.20
CA LYS A 355 -29.84 -11.97 -0.46
C LYS A 355 -28.96 -11.00 -1.25
N TYR A 356 -27.67 -10.99 -0.93
CA TYR A 356 -26.63 -10.27 -1.66
C TYR A 356 -25.48 -11.22 -2.01
N VAL A 357 -25.19 -11.38 -3.31
CA VAL A 357 -24.20 -12.36 -3.78
C VAL A 357 -22.79 -11.81 -3.57
N LEU A 358 -21.96 -12.56 -2.86
CA LEU A 358 -20.59 -12.19 -2.50
C LEU A 358 -19.57 -12.81 -3.44
N LYS A 359 -19.83 -14.03 -3.93
CA LYS A 359 -18.90 -14.78 -4.77
C LYS A 359 -19.65 -15.78 -5.65
N GLY A 360 -19.14 -15.99 -6.85
CA GLY A 360 -19.63 -17.03 -7.74
C GLY A 360 -20.96 -16.66 -8.40
N GLN A 361 -21.77 -17.68 -8.70
CA GLN A 361 -23.03 -17.53 -9.44
C GLN A 361 -24.13 -18.38 -8.80
N ILE A 362 -25.32 -17.81 -8.65
CA ILE A 362 -26.53 -18.46 -8.12
C ILE A 362 -27.66 -18.27 -9.13
N ASP A 363 -28.20 -19.37 -9.62
CA ASP A 363 -29.40 -19.39 -10.45
C ASP A 363 -30.63 -19.44 -9.55
N ILE A 364 -31.52 -18.48 -9.74
CA ILE A 364 -32.77 -18.38 -8.98
C ILE A 364 -33.93 -18.40 -9.97
N THR A 365 -34.69 -19.48 -9.98
CA THR A 365 -35.92 -19.59 -10.78
C THR A 365 -37.11 -19.23 -9.91
N ASP A 366 -37.82 -18.17 -10.28
CA ASP A 366 -39.12 -17.83 -9.68
C ASP A 366 -40.16 -18.83 -10.19
N GLU A 367 -40.77 -19.60 -9.28
CA GLU A 367 -41.75 -20.62 -9.65
C GLU A 367 -43.05 -20.03 -10.19
N ALA A 368 -43.40 -18.80 -9.79
CA ALA A 368 -44.62 -18.16 -10.25
C ALA A 368 -44.52 -17.76 -11.73
N THR A 369 -43.34 -17.33 -12.17
CA THR A 369 -43.11 -16.86 -13.55
C THR A 369 -42.36 -17.86 -14.42
N GLY A 370 -41.71 -18.86 -13.82
CA GLY A 370 -40.80 -19.79 -14.50
C GLY A 370 -39.50 -19.15 -14.96
N LYS A 371 -39.23 -17.88 -14.59
CA LYS A 371 -38.06 -17.14 -15.05
C LYS A 371 -36.86 -17.42 -14.16
N THR A 372 -35.76 -17.83 -14.78
CA THR A 372 -34.46 -17.95 -14.11
C THR A 372 -33.66 -16.66 -14.17
N HIS A 373 -33.15 -16.24 -13.03
CA HIS A 373 -32.25 -15.11 -12.84
C HIS A 373 -30.86 -15.64 -12.49
N HIS A 374 -29.85 -15.21 -13.25
CA HIS A 374 -28.47 -15.62 -13.09
C HIS A 374 -27.71 -14.58 -12.27
N LEU A 375 -27.71 -14.71 -10.95
CA LEU A 375 -27.09 -13.71 -10.07
C LEU A 375 -25.59 -13.99 -9.91
N VAL A 376 -24.79 -12.94 -10.01
CA VAL A 376 -23.34 -12.95 -9.81
C VAL A 376 -22.94 -12.01 -8.66
N ALA A 377 -21.67 -12.02 -8.27
CA ALA A 377 -21.16 -11.16 -7.20
C ALA A 377 -21.53 -9.67 -7.43
N GLY A 378 -22.18 -9.06 -6.45
CA GLY A 378 -22.72 -7.70 -6.53
C GLY A 378 -24.24 -7.62 -6.75
N ASP A 379 -24.87 -8.69 -7.19
CA ASP A 379 -26.33 -8.72 -7.40
C ASP A 379 -27.10 -8.95 -6.09
N TRP A 380 -28.35 -8.48 -6.08
CA TRP A 380 -29.28 -8.62 -4.96
C TRP A 380 -30.57 -9.33 -5.39
N ALA A 381 -31.17 -10.06 -4.46
CA ALA A 381 -32.50 -10.66 -4.61
C ALA A 381 -33.35 -10.40 -3.38
N PHE A 382 -34.65 -10.27 -3.58
CA PHE A 382 -35.62 -10.07 -2.51
C PHE A 382 -36.79 -11.03 -2.70
N PHE A 383 -37.15 -11.71 -1.62
CA PHE A 383 -38.23 -12.68 -1.54
C PHE A 383 -39.23 -12.17 -0.52
N HIS A 384 -40.42 -11.83 -0.99
CA HIS A 384 -41.51 -11.42 -0.11
C HIS A 384 -42.32 -12.62 0.39
N VAL A 385 -43.12 -12.43 1.44
CA VAL A 385 -44.02 -13.48 1.94
C VAL A 385 -44.90 -14.03 0.79
N GLY A 386 -44.89 -15.34 0.63
CA GLY A 386 -45.57 -16.09 -0.43
C GLY A 386 -44.70 -16.43 -1.64
N SER A 387 -43.45 -15.95 -1.71
CA SER A 387 -42.52 -16.29 -2.79
C SER A 387 -42.17 -17.78 -2.79
N LYS A 388 -42.00 -18.36 -3.98
CA LYS A 388 -41.45 -19.71 -4.18
C LYS A 388 -40.33 -19.65 -5.21
N ALA A 389 -39.17 -20.14 -4.85
CA ALA A 389 -37.98 -20.05 -5.69
C ALA A 389 -37.17 -21.34 -5.70
N GLN A 390 -36.54 -21.61 -6.83
CA GLN A 390 -35.60 -22.71 -7.00
C GLN A 390 -34.18 -22.17 -7.11
N PHE A 391 -33.25 -22.79 -6.39
CA PHE A 391 -31.86 -22.39 -6.34
C PHE A 391 -30.98 -23.48 -6.94
N SER A 392 -30.09 -23.09 -7.85
CA SER A 392 -29.07 -23.97 -8.42
C SER A 392 -27.81 -23.19 -8.78
N THR A 393 -26.76 -23.89 -9.18
CA THR A 393 -25.55 -23.27 -9.75
C THR A 393 -24.83 -24.29 -10.62
N LYS A 394 -24.09 -23.82 -11.63
CA LYS A 394 -23.15 -24.65 -12.39
C LYS A 394 -21.76 -24.72 -11.76
N THR A 395 -21.45 -23.80 -10.86
CA THR A 395 -20.11 -23.66 -10.26
C THR A 395 -20.22 -23.60 -8.75
N GLU A 396 -20.07 -22.44 -8.14
CA GLU A 396 -20.34 -22.23 -6.72
C GLU A 396 -20.99 -20.87 -6.56
N GLY A 397 -21.72 -20.68 -5.47
CA GLY A 397 -22.29 -19.39 -5.12
C GLY A 397 -22.27 -19.20 -3.62
N ILE A 398 -21.88 -18.00 -3.17
CA ILE A 398 -21.94 -17.57 -1.77
C ILE A 398 -22.69 -16.25 -1.72
N ALA A 399 -23.70 -16.16 -0.87
CA ALA A 399 -24.48 -14.96 -0.64
C ALA A 399 -24.62 -14.68 0.86
N PHE A 400 -24.61 -13.40 1.24
CA PHE A 400 -25.12 -12.95 2.53
C PHE A 400 -26.65 -12.85 2.45
N TYR A 401 -27.37 -13.17 3.52
CA TYR A 401 -28.80 -12.93 3.61
C TYR A 401 -29.21 -12.27 4.92
N ALA A 402 -30.32 -11.54 4.85
CA ALA A 402 -31.04 -10.97 5.99
C ALA A 402 -32.51 -11.38 5.90
N VAL A 403 -33.05 -11.94 6.98
CA VAL A 403 -34.37 -12.57 7.00
C VAL A 403 -35.17 -12.20 8.25
N THR A 404 -36.49 -12.05 8.10
CA THR A 404 -37.38 -11.67 9.20
C THR A 404 -37.99 -12.87 9.94
N ARG A 405 -37.17 -13.87 10.30
CA ARG A 405 -37.59 -15.06 11.07
C ARG A 405 -36.63 -15.33 12.24
N PRO A 406 -37.05 -16.10 13.26
CA PRO A 406 -36.12 -16.63 14.27
C PRO A 406 -34.98 -17.44 13.64
N LYS A 407 -33.89 -17.64 14.40
CA LYS A 407 -32.80 -18.54 14.02
C LYS A 407 -33.34 -19.97 13.89
N ASN A 408 -33.13 -20.60 12.73
CA ASN A 408 -33.58 -21.98 12.48
C ASN A 408 -32.42 -22.95 12.70
N ASP A 409 -31.29 -22.70 12.05
CA ASP A 409 -30.09 -23.52 12.12
C ASP A 409 -28.90 -22.64 12.53
N GLY A 410 -28.60 -22.66 13.83
CA GLY A 410 -27.41 -21.98 14.33
C GLY A 410 -26.13 -22.69 13.92
N HIS A 411 -25.16 -21.93 13.41
CA HIS A 411 -23.85 -22.51 13.11
C HIS A 411 -23.23 -23.11 14.39
N PRO A 412 -22.89 -24.41 14.42
CA PRO A 412 -22.50 -25.11 15.64
C PRO A 412 -21.24 -24.52 16.30
N ASN A 413 -20.33 -23.92 15.51
CA ASN A 413 -19.11 -23.28 16.03
C ASN A 413 -19.30 -21.85 16.58
N LEU A 414 -20.52 -21.29 16.53
CA LEU A 414 -20.79 -19.92 16.98
C LEU A 414 -21.60 -19.84 18.28
N VAL A 415 -21.82 -20.97 18.95
CA VAL A 415 -22.49 -21.02 20.25
C VAL A 415 -21.59 -20.35 21.31
N GLY A 416 -22.11 -19.35 22.03
CA GLY A 416 -21.41 -18.69 23.14
C GLY A 416 -20.39 -17.61 22.76
N ARG A 417 -20.36 -17.15 21.50
CA ARG A 417 -19.52 -16.03 21.02
C ARG A 417 -20.21 -14.67 21.03
N GLU A 418 -21.38 -14.57 21.66
CA GLU A 418 -22.04 -13.30 21.93
C GLU A 418 -21.13 -12.48 22.87
N GLU A 419 -20.84 -11.22 22.54
CA GLU A 419 -20.05 -10.37 23.43
C GLU A 419 -20.75 -10.30 24.80
N ASP A 420 -20.03 -10.73 25.83
CA ASP A 420 -20.46 -10.50 27.20
C ASP A 420 -20.52 -8.98 27.42
N VAL A 421 -21.72 -8.47 27.70
CA VAL A 421 -21.98 -7.06 28.02
C VAL A 421 -21.14 -6.55 29.18
N SER A 422 -20.49 -7.43 29.97
CA SER A 422 -19.49 -7.03 30.95
C SER A 422 -18.24 -6.34 30.37
N LYS A 423 -18.04 -6.39 29.05
CA LYS A 423 -16.89 -5.80 28.34
C LYS A 423 -17.24 -4.68 27.35
N LEU A 424 -18.50 -4.22 27.33
CA LEU A 424 -18.95 -3.07 26.53
C LEU A 424 -18.95 -1.77 27.35
#